data_AF-A0A6V2QAV5-F1
#
_entry.id   AF-A0A6V2QAV5-F1
#
_cell.length_a   1.000
_cell.length_b   1.000
_cell.length_c   1.000
_cell.angle_alpha   90.00
_cell.angle_beta   90.00
_cell.angle_gamma   90.00
#
_symmetry.space_group_name_H-M   'P 1'
#
loop_
_entity.id
_entity.type
_entity.pdbx_description
1 polymer ?
#
loop_
_entity_poly.entity_id
_entity_poly.type
_entity_poly.pdbx_seq_one_letter_code
_entity_poly.pdbx_strand_id
1 'polypeptide(L)'
;ILDVVYNASNNELVRTKTLVKSAVVQIDATPFRQWYEAHYGATLGKKRKDKAGDEKDATPVQRSSSVQKKIAARQAEKIIDPNINSQFDTGRLLACISSRPGQCGRCDGYILEGKELEFYVKKMARKKK
;
A
#
# COMPACT_ATOMS: atom_id res chain seq x y z
N ILE A 1 1.77 5.38 10.41
CA ILE A 1 1.07 6.40 9.58
C ILE A 1 2.09 7.49 9.29
N LEU A 2 2.25 7.87 8.02
CA LEU A 2 3.28 8.83 7.59
C LEU A 2 2.71 10.24 7.49
N ASP A 3 1.55 10.40 6.85
CA ASP A 3 0.97 11.72 6.61
C ASP A 3 -0.56 11.69 6.49
N VAL A 4 -1.23 12.81 6.78
CA VAL A 4 -2.65 13.03 6.46
C VAL A 4 -2.73 13.87 5.19
N VAL A 5 -3.36 13.33 4.14
CA VAL A 5 -3.36 13.93 2.81
C VAL A 5 -4.70 14.48 2.38
N TYR A 6 -5.79 13.92 2.91
CA TYR A 6 -7.13 14.39 2.59
C TYR A 6 -8.10 14.14 3.74
N ASN A 7 -8.99 15.09 3.95
CA ASN A 7 -10.14 14.96 4.83
C ASN A 7 -11.33 15.59 4.12
N ALA A 8 -12.46 14.89 4.10
CA ALA A 8 -13.67 15.35 3.43
C ALA A 8 -14.37 16.49 4.20
N SER A 9 -14.27 16.49 5.53
CA SER A 9 -15.05 17.38 6.40
C SER A 9 -14.38 18.72 6.64
N ASN A 10 -13.06 18.74 6.84
CA ASN A 10 -12.35 19.99 7.15
C ASN A 10 -10.90 19.94 6.64
N ASN A 11 -10.51 20.98 5.90
CA ASN A 11 -9.17 21.13 5.33
C ASN A 11 -8.10 21.40 6.40
N GLU A 12 -8.47 22.07 7.50
CA GLU A 12 -7.55 22.36 8.59
C GLU A 12 -7.00 21.07 9.21
N LEU A 13 -7.80 20.00 9.26
CA LEU A 13 -7.36 18.69 9.76
C LEU A 13 -6.25 18.06 8.92
N VAL A 14 -6.17 18.42 7.63
CA VAL A 14 -5.06 18.02 6.74
C VAL A 14 -3.82 18.86 7.02
N ARG A 15 -3.98 20.14 7.37
CA ARG A 15 -2.87 21.05 7.72
C ARG A 15 -2.26 20.67 9.07
N THR A 16 -3.08 20.37 10.06
CA THR A 16 -2.67 19.99 11.42
C THR A 16 -2.35 18.52 11.59
N LYS A 17 -2.49 17.71 10.53
CA LYS A 17 -2.24 16.25 10.54
C LYS A 17 -3.06 15.51 11.60
N THR A 18 -4.30 15.94 11.80
CA THR A 18 -5.20 15.37 12.81
C THR A 18 -5.83 14.08 12.31
N LEU A 19 -5.68 13.00 13.10
CA LEU A 19 -6.19 11.68 12.78
C LEU A 19 -7.65 11.55 13.23
N VAL A 20 -8.56 11.45 12.28
CA VAL A 20 -10.00 11.24 12.51
C VAL A 20 -10.53 10.17 11.58
N LYS A 21 -11.70 9.61 11.92
CA LYS A 21 -12.41 8.68 11.04
C LYS A 21 -12.61 9.30 9.66
N SER A 22 -12.42 8.49 8.63
CA SER A 22 -12.55 8.83 7.20
C SER A 22 -11.50 9.83 6.68
N ALA A 23 -10.45 10.13 7.45
CA ALA A 23 -9.30 10.82 6.89
C ALA A 23 -8.49 9.84 6.01
N VAL A 24 -8.04 10.34 4.86
CA VAL A 24 -7.15 9.62 3.97
C VAL A 24 -5.72 9.95 4.36
N VAL A 25 -4.95 8.90 4.59
CA VAL A 25 -3.58 8.96 5.09
C VAL A 25 -2.61 8.22 4.16
N GLN A 26 -1.35 8.62 4.20
CA GLN A 26 -0.25 7.85 3.63
C GLN A 26 0.32 6.91 4.70
N ILE A 27 0.52 5.65 4.34
CA ILE A 27 1.15 4.64 5.17
C ILE A 27 2.38 4.05 4.48
N ASP A 28 3.29 3.47 5.26
CA ASP A 28 4.46 2.77 4.73
C ASP A 28 4.04 1.48 4.01
N ALA A 29 4.53 1.30 2.78
CA ALA A 29 4.26 0.13 1.95
C ALA A 29 5.17 -1.07 2.28
N THR A 30 6.28 -0.85 2.99
CA THR A 30 7.31 -1.87 3.27
C THR A 30 6.79 -3.15 3.90
N PRO A 31 5.97 -3.14 4.97
CA PRO A 31 5.46 -4.38 5.56
C PRO A 31 4.57 -5.18 4.59
N PHE A 32 3.79 -4.49 3.75
CA PHE A 32 2.94 -5.14 2.75
C PHE A 32 3.76 -5.74 1.61
N ARG A 33 4.82 -5.04 1.18
CA ARG A 33 5.76 -5.55 0.16
C ARG A 33 6.46 -6.81 0.65
N GLN A 34 7.02 -6.79 1.86
CA GLN A 34 7.70 -7.94 2.47
C GLN A 34 6.77 -9.15 2.59
N TRP A 35 5.54 -8.94 3.06
CA TRP A 35 4.55 -10.01 3.13
C TRP A 35 4.23 -10.59 1.75
N TYR A 36 4.03 -9.73 0.75
CA TYR A 36 3.70 -10.15 -0.60
C TYR A 36 4.83 -10.95 -1.25
N GLU A 37 6.08 -10.51 -1.07
CA GLU A 37 7.28 -11.22 -1.52
C GLU A 37 7.42 -12.58 -0.84
N ALA A 38 7.20 -12.66 0.48
CA ALA A 38 7.21 -13.92 1.20
C ALA A 38 6.09 -14.86 0.72
N HIS A 39 4.89 -14.32 0.46
CA HIS A 39 3.69 -15.08 0.14
C HIS A 39 3.66 -15.62 -1.28
N TYR A 40 3.98 -14.77 -2.27
CA TYR A 40 3.93 -15.05 -3.70
C TYR A 40 5.30 -15.28 -4.33
N GLY A 41 6.40 -15.01 -3.63
CA GLY A 41 7.74 -15.09 -4.22
C GLY A 41 7.98 -14.08 -5.34
N ALA A 42 7.20 -13.00 -5.39
CA ALA A 42 7.27 -11.98 -6.42
C ALA A 42 7.42 -10.60 -5.78
N THR A 43 8.25 -9.74 -6.37
CA THR A 43 8.49 -8.38 -5.89
C THR A 43 7.39 -7.42 -6.37
N LEU A 44 6.97 -6.50 -5.49
CA LEU A 44 6.03 -5.41 -5.80
C LEU A 44 6.78 -4.10 -5.92
N GLY A 45 6.39 -3.29 -6.91
CA GLY A 45 7.01 -1.99 -7.14
C GLY A 45 8.48 -2.11 -7.56
N LYS A 46 8.71 -2.35 -8.84
CA LYS A 46 10.00 -2.12 -9.51
C LYS A 46 9.70 -1.48 -10.85
N LYS A 47 9.92 -0.16 -10.98
CA LYS A 47 10.24 0.42 -12.29
C LYS A 47 11.36 -0.41 -12.88
N ARG A 48 11.09 -1.05 -14.01
CA ARG A 48 12.11 -1.55 -14.95
C ARG A 48 13.00 -0.37 -15.34
N LYS A 49 14.02 -0.08 -14.53
CA LYS A 49 15.23 0.61 -14.97
C LYS A 49 16.37 -0.32 -14.60
N ASP A 50 16.78 -1.06 -15.61
CA ASP A 50 18.13 -1.57 -15.82
C ASP A 50 18.95 -1.76 -14.54
N LYS A 51 18.85 -2.96 -13.99
CA LYS A 51 20.01 -3.67 -13.44
C LYS A 51 19.69 -5.17 -13.44
N ALA A 52 20.17 -5.82 -14.49
CA ALA A 52 20.54 -7.23 -14.51
C ALA A 52 21.69 -7.50 -13.51
N GLY A 53 21.49 -7.14 -12.24
CA GLY A 53 22.51 -7.18 -11.20
C GLY A 53 21.97 -7.19 -9.78
N ASP A 54 20.64 -7.25 -9.60
CA ASP A 54 20.00 -7.38 -8.28
C ASP A 54 19.04 -8.58 -8.26
N GLU A 55 19.50 -9.71 -8.78
CA GLU A 55 19.04 -11.06 -8.37
C GLU A 55 19.56 -11.41 -6.94
N LYS A 56 19.78 -10.40 -6.08
CA LYS A 56 20.41 -10.55 -4.76
C LYS A 56 19.59 -10.02 -3.59
N ASP A 57 18.32 -9.66 -3.77
CA ASP A 57 17.41 -9.39 -2.63
C ASP A 57 16.16 -10.30 -2.60
N ALA A 58 16.03 -11.18 -3.59
CA ALA A 58 15.44 -12.49 -3.31
C ALA A 58 16.62 -13.37 -2.93
N THR A 59 17.03 -13.39 -1.66
CA THR A 59 17.75 -14.57 -1.19
C THR A 59 16.90 -15.76 -1.61
N PRO A 60 17.41 -16.70 -2.43
CA PRO A 60 16.72 -17.96 -2.64
C PRO A 60 16.82 -18.66 -1.30
N VAL A 61 15.93 -18.29 -0.38
CA VAL A 61 15.71 -19.03 0.85
C VAL A 61 15.46 -20.44 0.36
N GLN A 62 16.38 -21.35 0.64
CA GLN A 62 16.23 -22.74 0.23
C GLN A 62 14.95 -23.24 0.87
N ARG A 63 13.89 -23.28 0.07
CA ARG A 63 12.55 -23.67 0.47
C ARG A 63 12.39 -25.14 0.09
N SER A 64 11.76 -25.91 0.97
CA SER A 64 11.43 -27.29 0.67
C SER A 64 10.54 -27.38 -0.58
N SER A 65 10.58 -28.52 -1.27
CA SER A 65 9.77 -28.76 -2.47
C SER A 65 8.27 -28.56 -2.24
N SER A 66 7.79 -28.82 -1.02
CA SER A 66 6.40 -28.55 -0.61
C SER A 66 6.07 -27.06 -0.60
N VAL A 67 6.97 -26.23 -0.06
CA VAL A 67 6.79 -24.77 -0.03
C VAL A 67 6.84 -24.17 -1.44
N GLN A 68 7.74 -24.68 -2.30
CA GLN A 68 7.80 -24.26 -3.70
C GLN A 68 6.49 -24.55 -4.46
N LYS A 69 5.92 -25.75 -4.30
CA LYS A 69 4.61 -26.10 -4.86
C LYS A 69 3.50 -25.16 -4.35
N LYS A 70 3.50 -24.84 -3.06
CA LYS A 70 2.53 -23.92 -2.46
C LYS A 70 2.62 -22.50 -3.03
N ILE A 71 3.83 -22.01 -3.28
CA ILE A 71 4.04 -20.69 -3.88
C ILE A 71 3.61 -20.69 -5.35
N ALA A 72 3.97 -21.73 -6.12
CA ALA A 72 3.57 -21.86 -7.51
C ALA A 72 2.04 -21.86 -7.66
N ALA A 73 1.31 -22.55 -6.77
CA ALA A 73 -0.14 -22.52 -6.74
C ALA A 73 -0.70 -21.10 -6.50
N ARG A 74 -0.13 -20.36 -5.54
CA ARG A 74 -0.54 -18.97 -5.25
C ARG A 74 -0.20 -17.99 -6.35
N GLN A 75 0.92 -18.19 -7.05
CA GLN A 75 1.33 -17.33 -8.15
C GLN A 75 0.31 -17.33 -9.29
N ALA A 76 -0.44 -18.42 -9.49
CA ALA A 76 -1.50 -18.49 -10.48
C ALA A 76 -2.67 -17.54 -10.18
N GLU A 77 -2.96 -17.30 -8.89
CA GLU A 77 -4.05 -16.42 -8.42
C GLU A 77 -3.61 -14.96 -8.24
N LYS A 78 -2.37 -14.64 -8.63
CA LYS A 78 -1.76 -13.32 -8.43
C LYS A 78 -2.42 -12.29 -9.34
N ILE A 79 -3.39 -11.55 -8.81
CA ILE A 79 -4.00 -10.39 -9.45
C ILE A 79 -3.74 -9.17 -8.57
N ILE A 80 -3.13 -8.13 -9.13
CA ILE A 80 -2.95 -6.84 -8.46
C ILE A 80 -3.38 -5.70 -9.37
N ASP A 81 -4.11 -4.74 -8.81
CA ASP A 81 -4.52 -3.54 -9.52
C ASP A 81 -3.29 -2.68 -9.90
N PRO A 82 -3.16 -2.23 -11.15
CA PRO A 82 -2.04 -1.41 -11.59
C PRO A 82 -1.86 -0.11 -10.79
N ASN A 83 -2.96 0.51 -10.35
CA ASN A 83 -2.92 1.75 -9.57
C ASN A 83 -2.31 1.49 -8.18
N ILE A 84 -2.65 0.37 -7.55
CA ILE A 84 -2.04 -0.04 -6.28
C ILE A 84 -0.55 -0.36 -6.49
N ASN A 85 -0.21 -1.11 -7.54
CA ASN A 85 1.19 -1.46 -7.83
C ASN A 85 2.07 -0.20 -8.03
N SER A 86 1.53 0.85 -8.67
CA SER A 86 2.25 2.11 -8.83
C SER A 86 2.56 2.82 -7.49
N GLN A 87 1.73 2.62 -6.47
CA GLN A 87 1.98 3.20 -5.14
C GLN A 87 3.12 2.48 -4.41
N PHE A 88 3.27 1.16 -4.63
CA PHE A 88 4.39 0.39 -4.10
C PHE A 88 5.76 0.87 -4.61
N ASP A 89 5.82 1.43 -5.83
CA ASP A 89 7.04 2.07 -6.37
C ASP A 89 7.46 3.30 -5.54
N THR A 90 6.49 4.05 -5.02
CA THR A 90 6.75 5.23 -4.18
C THR A 90 7.03 4.89 -2.72
N GLY A 91 6.77 3.63 -2.33
CA GLY A 91 6.86 3.18 -0.94
C GLY A 91 5.75 3.70 -0.03
N ARG A 92 4.72 4.36 -0.57
CA ARG A 92 3.64 4.96 0.20
C ARG A 92 2.29 4.53 -0.34
N LEU A 93 1.46 3.92 0.51
CA LEU A 93 0.10 3.52 0.17
C LEU A 93 -0.91 4.53 0.73
N LEU A 94 -1.99 4.75 0.00
CA LEU A 94 -3.14 5.52 0.47
C LEU A 94 -4.08 4.60 1.25
N ALA A 95 -4.48 5.03 2.44
CA ALA A 95 -5.40 4.30 3.30
C ALA A 95 -6.45 5.23 3.90
N CYS A 96 -7.61 4.67 4.26
CA CYS A 96 -8.69 5.37 4.93
C CYS A 96 -8.80 4.89 6.38
N ILE A 97 -8.86 5.83 7.33
CA ILE A 97 -9.07 5.51 8.75
C ILE A 97 -10.54 5.12 8.95
N SER A 98 -10.80 3.92 9.47
CA SER A 98 -12.16 3.44 9.76
C SER A 98 -12.51 3.57 11.25
N SER A 99 -11.50 3.53 12.13
CA SER A 99 -11.66 3.70 13.57
C SER A 99 -11.92 5.17 13.96
N ARG A 100 -12.25 5.40 15.23
CA ARG A 100 -12.35 6.76 15.83
C ARG A 100 -11.23 6.92 16.86
N PRO A 101 -10.03 7.40 16.46
CA PRO A 101 -8.86 7.40 17.33
C PRO A 101 -9.08 8.11 18.67
N GLY A 102 -9.77 9.24 18.68
CA GLY A 102 -10.09 9.98 19.91
C GLY A 102 -11.07 9.29 20.88
N GLN A 103 -11.63 8.14 20.53
CA GLN A 103 -12.51 7.34 21.39
C GLN A 103 -11.89 5.98 21.72
N CYS A 104 -11.37 5.29 20.71
CA CYS A 104 -10.85 3.92 20.85
C CYS A 104 -9.34 3.84 21.14
N GLY A 105 -8.62 4.97 21.06
CA GLY A 105 -7.16 5.02 21.21
C GLY A 105 -6.37 4.33 20.10
N ARG A 106 -7.04 3.87 19.03
CA ARG A 106 -6.43 3.15 17.91
C ARG A 106 -6.74 3.82 16.58
N CYS A 107 -5.81 3.73 15.64
CA CYS A 107 -5.93 4.31 14.31
C CYS A 107 -5.88 3.21 13.25
N ASP A 108 -6.97 2.44 13.20
CA ASP A 108 -7.13 1.32 12.30
C ASP A 108 -7.89 1.75 11.05
N GLY A 109 -7.63 1.08 9.93
CA GLY A 109 -8.13 1.46 8.62
C GLY A 109 -7.86 0.39 7.59
N TYR A 110 -8.14 0.73 6.33
CA TYR A 110 -7.91 -0.15 5.19
C TYR A 110 -7.27 0.63 4.03
N ILE A 111 -6.55 -0.09 3.17
CA ILE A 111 -5.91 0.46 1.98
C ILE A 111 -6.98 0.78 0.93
N LEU A 112 -6.83 1.91 0.24
CA LEU A 112 -7.75 2.31 -0.81
C LEU A 112 -7.48 1.51 -2.10
N GLU A 113 -8.53 0.92 -2.67
CA GLU A 113 -8.45 0.07 -3.86
C GLU A 113 -9.52 0.45 -4.91
N GLY A 114 -9.30 0.04 -6.17
CA GLY A 114 -10.26 0.19 -7.27
C GLY A 114 -10.89 1.57 -7.40
N LYS A 115 -12.23 1.62 -7.47
CA LYS A 115 -13.00 2.87 -7.65
C LYS A 115 -12.81 3.88 -6.52
N GLU A 116 -12.57 3.40 -5.30
CA GLU A 116 -12.39 4.29 -4.15
C GLU A 116 -11.04 5.01 -4.26
N LEU A 117 -9.99 4.28 -4.64
CA LEU A 117 -8.69 4.86 -4.91
C LEU A 117 -8.77 5.92 -6.02
N GLU A 118 -9.41 5.59 -7.14
CA GLU A 118 -9.61 6.53 -8.25
C GLU A 118 -10.34 7.80 -7.81
N PHE A 119 -11.40 7.64 -7.00
CA PHE A 119 -12.18 8.76 -6.48
C PHE A 119 -11.32 9.71 -5.64
N TYR A 120 -10.56 9.20 -4.67
CA TYR A 120 -9.75 10.04 -3.79
C TYR A 120 -8.55 10.65 -4.52
N VAL A 121 -7.90 9.93 -5.42
CA VAL A 121 -6.83 10.47 -6.28
C VAL A 121 -7.35 11.67 -7.08
N LYS A 122 -8.53 11.55 -7.70
CA LYS A 122 -9.17 12.64 -8.46
C LYS A 122 -9.52 13.83 -7.55
N LYS A 123 -10.03 13.58 -6.34
CA LYS A 123 -10.35 14.64 -5.37
C LYS A 123 -9.11 15.40 -4.90
N MET A 124 -8.02 14.69 -4.61
CA MET A 124 -6.75 15.29 -4.21
C MET A 124 -6.13 16.10 -5.36
N ALA A 125 -6.14 15.58 -6.58
CA ALA A 125 -5.64 16.30 -7.76
C ALA A 125 -6.40 17.61 -8.00
N ARG A 126 -7.74 17.60 -7.86
CA ARG A 126 -8.57 18.81 -8.02
C ARG A 126 -8.32 19.85 -6.94
N LYS A 127 -7.95 19.44 -5.73
CA LYS A 127 -7.71 20.33 -4.58
C LYS A 127 -6.30 20.91 -4.56
N LYS A 128 -5.37 20.28 -5.27
CA LYS A 128 -3.99 20.75 -5.45
C LYS A 128 -3.87 21.79 -6.58
N LYS A 129 -4.83 21.79 -7.51
CA LYS A 129 -4.99 22.81 -8.54
C LYS A 129 -5.69 24.03 -7.97
#